data_AF-A0A524PK62-F1
#
_entry.id   AF-A0A524PK62-F1
#
_cell.length_a   1.000
_cell.length_b   1.000
_cell.length_c   1.000
_cell.angle_alpha   90.00
_cell.angle_beta   90.00
_cell.angle_gamma   90.00
#
_symmetry.space_group_name_H-M   'P 1'
#
loop_
_entity.id
_entity.type
_entity.pdbx_description
1 polymer ?
#
loop_
_entity_poly.entity_id
_entity_poly.type
_entity_poly.pdbx_seq_one_letter_code
_entity_poly.pdbx_strand_id
1 'polypeptide(L)' 'MADNYKNIDNLSKVLEGELKYDPVTRAIYSTDASMYRETPLAVVWPGGKEDIR' A
#
# COMPACT_ATOMS: atom_id res chain seq x y z
N MET A 1 0.16 -8.87 -14.19
CA MET A 1 0.22 -7.48 -13.68
C MET A 1 -1.17 -6.89 -13.44
N ALA A 2 -2.12 -7.01 -14.37
CA ALA A 2 -3.49 -6.51 -14.18
C ALA A 2 -4.22 -7.12 -12.96
N ASP A 3 -3.99 -8.40 -12.67
CA ASP A 3 -4.65 -9.08 -11.55
C ASP A 3 -4.25 -8.54 -10.18
N ASN A 4 -3.01 -8.08 -10.03
CA ASN A 4 -2.52 -7.54 -8.75
C ASN A 4 -3.22 -6.22 -8.40
N TYR A 5 -3.44 -5.34 -9.39
CA TYR A 5 -4.15 -4.08 -9.16
C TYR A 5 -5.64 -4.33 -8.86
N LYS A 6 -6.26 -5.32 -9.52
CA LYS A 6 -7.62 -5.73 -9.19
C LYS A 6 -7.75 -6.24 -7.75
N ASN A 7 -6.78 -7.00 -7.26
CA ASN A 7 -6.76 -7.46 -5.88
C ASN A 7 -6.60 -6.30 -4.89
N ILE A 8 -5.77 -5.31 -5.23
CA ILE A 8 -5.56 -4.10 -4.42
C ILE A 8 -6.81 -3.22 -4.38
N ASP A 9 -7.50 -3.06 -5.51
CA ASP A 9 -8.77 -2.32 -5.56
C ASP A 9 -9.91 -3.04 -4.83
N ASN A 10 -9.83 -4.36 -4.69
CA ASN A 10 -10.76 -5.11 -3.85
C ASN A 10 -10.41 -4.97 -2.37
N LEU A 11 -9.11 -4.98 -2.04
CA LEU A 11 -8.62 -4.77 -0.67
C LEU A 11 -8.99 -3.38 -0.16
N SER A 12 -8.85 -2.34 -0.98
CA SER A 12 -9.22 -0.98 -0.58
C SER A 12 -10.70 -0.79 -0.24
N LYS A 13 -11.59 -1.67 -0.72
CA LYS A 13 -13.03 -1.63 -0.42
C LYS A 13 -13.39 -2.26 0.93
N VAL A 14 -12.53 -3.11 1.47
CA VAL A 14 -12.78 -3.83 2.73
C VAL A 14 -12.03 -3.24 3.91
N LEU A 15 -10.95 -2.49 3.65
CA LEU A 15 -10.22 -1.76 4.67
C LEU A 15 -11.06 -0.60 5.22
N GLU A 16 -11.02 -0.40 6.53
CA GLU A 16 -11.52 0.81 7.16
C GLU A 16 -10.59 2.01 6.89
N GLY A 17 -9.28 1.73 6.79
CA GLY A 17 -8.23 2.70 6.53
C GLY A 17 -8.04 3.13 5.07
N GLU A 18 -6.94 3.82 4.81
CA GLU A 18 -6.57 4.31 3.48
C GLU A 18 -5.57 3.38 2.79
N LEU A 19 -5.82 3.06 1.52
CA LEU A 19 -4.87 2.37 0.64
C LEU A 19 -4.52 3.25 -0.55
N LYS A 20 -3.22 3.43 -0.83
CA LYS A 20 -2.73 4.18 -1.99
C LYS A 20 -1.64 3.41 -2.74
N TYR A 21 -1.68 3.47 -4.06
CA TYR A 21 -0.64 2.91 -4.94
C TYR A 21 -0.18 3.91 -6.01
N ASP A 22 -0.44 5.20 -5.80
CA ASP A 22 0.03 6.25 -6.68
C ASP A 22 1.57 6.37 -6.64
N PRO A 23 2.21 6.87 -7.72
CA PRO A 23 3.66 6.92 -7.82
C PRO A 23 4.34 7.78 -6.75
N VAL A 24 3.68 8.85 -6.27
CA VAL A 24 4.26 9.78 -5.30
C VAL A 24 4.32 9.11 -3.93
N THR A 25 3.21 8.56 -3.48
CA THR A 25 3.13 7.82 -2.22
C THR A 25 4.12 6.67 -2.19
N ARG A 26 4.14 5.85 -3.24
CA ARG A 26 5.06 4.70 -3.32
C ARG A 26 6.53 5.13 -3.32
N ALA A 27 6.87 6.28 -3.90
CA ALA A 27 8.22 6.79 -3.88
C ALA A 27 8.65 7.20 -2.45
N ILE A 28 7.78 7.88 -1.71
CA ILE A 28 8.03 8.29 -0.31
C ILE A 28 8.36 7.07 0.57
N TYR A 29 7.64 5.96 0.35
CA TYR A 29 7.85 4.72 1.10
C TYR A 29 8.78 3.71 0.40
N SER A 30 9.52 4.13 -0.63
CA SER A 30 10.41 3.23 -1.37
C SER A 30 11.81 3.06 -0.76
N THR A 31 12.14 3.87 0.24
CA THR A 31 13.42 3.82 0.94
C THR A 31 13.13 3.67 2.41
N ASP A 32 13.88 2.82 3.08
CA ASP A 32 13.99 2.91 4.54
C ASP A 32 15.03 4.00 4.88
N ALA A 33 15.33 4.17 6.17
CA ALA A 33 16.38 5.10 6.62
C ALA A 33 17.81 4.64 6.24
N SER A 34 17.95 3.65 5.33
CA SER A 34 19.21 3.13 4.82
C SER A 34 19.48 3.57 3.37
N MET A 35 20.47 2.95 2.73
CA MET A 35 20.78 3.16 1.30
C MET A 35 19.97 2.25 0.35
N TYR A 36 19.16 1.33 0.88
CA TYR A 36 18.40 0.38 0.05
C TYR A 36 17.06 0.97 -0.39
N ARG A 37 16.72 0.73 -1.67
CA ARG A 37 15.46 1.18 -2.26
C ARG A 37 14.68 0.01 -2.83
N GLU A 38 13.48 -0.20 -2.31
CA GLU A 38 12.49 -1.15 -2.81
C GLU A 38 11.15 -0.44 -2.97
N THR A 39 10.61 -0.41 -4.20
CA THR A 39 9.34 0.29 -4.43
C THR A 39 8.18 -0.62 -4.04
N PRO A 40 7.38 -0.27 -3.01
CA PRO A 40 6.24 -1.09 -2.60
C PRO A 40 5.19 -1.14 -3.70
N LEU A 41 4.33 -2.16 -3.68
CA LEU A 41 3.21 -2.28 -4.63
C LEU A 41 2.07 -1.31 -4.28
N ALA A 42 1.77 -1.18 -2.99
CA ALA A 42 0.81 -0.24 -2.40
C ALA A 42 1.23 0.08 -0.96
N VAL A 43 0.69 1.17 -0.41
CA VAL A 43 0.86 1.62 0.99
C VAL A 43 -0.51 1.68 1.64
N VAL A 44 -0.61 1.13 2.86
CA VAL A 44 -1.86 1.10 3.64
C VAL A 44 -1.64 1.81 4.97
N TRP A 45 -2.55 2.71 5.32
CA TRP A 45 -2.72 3.25 6.65
C TRP A 45 -3.98 2.64 7.26
N PRO A 46 -3.85 1.64 8.14
CA PRO A 46 -5.00 0.94 8.71
C PRO A 46 -5.84 1.89 9.58
N GLY A 47 -7.17 1.77 9.48
CA GLY A 47 -8.13 2.52 10.29
C GLY A 47 -8.34 1.90 11.66
N GLY A 48 -8.09 0.59 11.79
CA GLY A 48 -8.29 -0.17 13.02
C GLY A 48 -7.47 -1.45 13.07
N LYS A 49 -7.60 -2.19 14.18
CA LYS A 49 -6.87 -3.46 14.39
C LYS A 49 -7.31 -4.56 13.42
N GLU A 50 -8.57 -4.54 13.01
CA GLU A 50 -9.10 -5.55 12.09
C GLU A 50 -8.50 -5.44 10.67
N ASP A 51 -8.01 -4.26 10.28
CA ASP A 51 -7.31 -4.06 9.01
C ASP A 51 -5.92 -4.74 8.95
N ILE A 52 -5.34 -5.11 10.10
CA ILE A 52 -3.99 -5.68 10.24
C ILE A 52 -4.05 -7.20 10.54
N ARG A 53 -5.25 -7.76 10.67
CA ARG A 53 -5.49 -9.09 11.24
C ARG A 53 -5.31 -10.23 10.23
#